data_AF-A0A496QQ75-F1
#
_entry.id   AF-A0A496QQ75-F1
#
_cell.length_a   1.000
_cell.length_b   1.000
_cell.length_c   1.000
_cell.angle_alpha   90.00
_cell.angle_beta   90.00
_cell.angle_gamma   90.00
#
_symmetry.space_group_name_H-M   'P 1'
#
loop_
_entity.id
_entity.type
_entity.pdbx_description
1 polymer ?
#
loop_
_entity_poly.entity_id
_entity_poly.type
_entity_poly.pdbx_seq_one_letter_code
_entity_poly.pdbx_strand_id
1 'polypeptide(L)'
;MKILLGAGSTIYHLANILAKRLGDENVHFKIYTHNLGSLKQLVDPKINFKHLTVYTPAGKIDPVTYTIVGEDNEIYTGNTIDFIIQGTSCIHDGNLYIESREEKNRKQTILKECRGKKLLLLTKHEFCDSPLKNISPYGRVEDYDFIILPKGNTNPGVQKRYNRFLEQYENVVEAEIISWNYLILRVQQ
;
A
#
# COMPACT_ATOMS: atom_id res chain seq x y z
N MET A 1 -4.79 -14.70 9.81
CA MET A 1 -3.88 -13.61 9.40
C MET A 1 -4.69 -12.34 9.14
N LYS A 2 -4.28 -11.20 9.69
CA LYS A 2 -4.88 -9.87 9.53
C LYS A 2 -4.05 -9.04 8.56
N ILE A 3 -4.66 -8.57 7.47
CA ILE A 3 -3.98 -7.76 6.45
C ILE A 3 -4.75 -6.46 6.25
N LEU A 4 -4.06 -5.32 6.28
CA LEU A 4 -4.61 -4.04 5.84
C LEU A 4 -4.16 -3.75 4.41
N LEU A 5 -5.13 -3.56 3.52
CA LEU A 5 -4.93 -3.15 2.13
C LEU A 5 -5.31 -1.67 1.97
N GLY A 6 -4.32 -0.82 1.73
CA GLY A 6 -4.50 0.62 1.54
C GLY A 6 -5.10 1.03 0.19
N ALA A 7 -5.05 2.33 -0.10
CA ALA A 7 -5.53 2.88 -1.37
C ALA A 7 -4.59 2.66 -2.55
N GLY A 8 -5.15 2.72 -3.76
CA GLY A 8 -4.43 2.67 -5.03
C GLY A 8 -4.79 1.46 -5.90
N SER A 9 -4.54 1.59 -7.20
CA SER A 9 -4.78 0.54 -8.19
C SER A 9 -3.89 -0.68 -7.98
N THR A 10 -2.64 -0.48 -7.57
CA THR A 10 -1.69 -1.55 -7.25
C THR A 10 -2.21 -2.44 -6.12
N ILE A 11 -2.78 -1.83 -5.08
CA ILE A 11 -3.37 -2.55 -3.96
C ILE A 11 -4.63 -3.31 -4.38
N TYR A 12 -5.44 -2.70 -5.25
CA TYR A 12 -6.57 -3.38 -5.88
C TYR A 12 -6.17 -4.68 -6.60
N HIS A 13 -5.05 -4.67 -7.35
CA HIS A 13 -4.56 -5.89 -8.01
C HIS A 13 -4.10 -6.95 -7.01
N LEU A 14 -3.47 -6.54 -5.91
CA LEU A 14 -3.11 -7.45 -4.82
C LEU A 14 -4.35 -8.09 -4.19
N ALA A 15 -5.41 -7.31 -3.94
CA ALA A 15 -6.68 -7.85 -3.45
C ALA A 15 -7.24 -8.94 -4.35
N ASN A 16 -7.18 -8.77 -5.69
CA ASN A 16 -7.61 -9.79 -6.65
C ASN A 16 -6.76 -11.07 -6.58
N ILE A 17 -5.44 -10.93 -6.45
CA ILE A 17 -4.54 -12.09 -6.30
C ILE A 17 -4.87 -12.83 -5.01
N LEU A 18 -5.04 -12.11 -3.89
CA LEU A 18 -5.45 -12.71 -2.62
C LEU A 18 -6.77 -13.45 -2.79
N ALA A 19 -7.79 -12.81 -3.37
CA ALA A 19 -9.11 -13.41 -3.56
C ALA A 19 -9.07 -14.76 -4.29
N LYS A 20 -8.20 -14.88 -5.30
CA LYS A 20 -8.00 -16.13 -6.06
C LYS A 20 -7.29 -17.23 -5.29
N ARG A 21 -6.50 -16.88 -4.26
CA ARG A 21 -5.69 -17.81 -3.46
C ARG A 21 -6.34 -18.23 -2.15
N LEU A 22 -7.41 -17.57 -1.73
CA LEU A 22 -8.10 -17.87 -0.45
C LEU A 22 -8.60 -19.32 -0.32
N GLY A 23 -8.81 -20.03 -1.43
CA GLY A 23 -9.23 -21.43 -1.44
C GLY A 23 -8.07 -22.43 -1.34
N ASP A 24 -6.83 -22.00 -1.57
CA ASP A 24 -5.65 -22.86 -1.63
C ASP A 24 -5.05 -23.12 -0.24
N GLU A 25 -5.41 -22.31 0.76
CA GLU A 25 -4.78 -22.31 2.09
C GLU A 25 -5.80 -22.57 3.21
N ASN A 26 -5.39 -23.34 4.23
CA ASN A 26 -6.14 -23.49 5.49
C ASN A 26 -5.98 -22.27 6.43
N VAL A 27 -5.77 -21.08 5.87
CA VAL A 27 -5.57 -19.84 6.63
C VAL A 27 -6.84 -19.01 6.55
N HIS A 28 -7.34 -18.56 7.70
CA HIS A 28 -8.43 -17.58 7.73
C HIS A 28 -7.86 -16.17 7.66
N PHE A 29 -8.26 -15.42 6.63
CA PHE A 29 -7.86 -14.05 6.37
C PHE A 29 -8.88 -13.07 6.93
N LYS A 30 -8.39 -12.06 7.65
CA LYS A 30 -9.16 -10.87 8.04
C LYS A 30 -8.59 -9.69 7.28
N ILE A 31 -9.27 -9.25 6.22
CA ILE A 31 -8.79 -8.17 5.37
C ILE A 31 -9.48 -6.87 5.75
N TYR A 32 -8.69 -5.87 6.09
CA TYR A 32 -9.12 -4.51 6.40
C TYR A 32 -8.80 -3.63 5.20
N THR A 33 -9.77 -2.89 4.66
CA THR A 33 -9.50 -1.99 3.54
C THR A 33 -10.51 -0.86 3.48
N HIS A 34 -10.05 0.31 3.06
CA HIS A 34 -10.92 1.42 2.64
C HIS A 34 -10.93 1.59 1.12
N ASN A 35 -10.27 0.74 0.36
CA ASN A 35 -10.19 0.84 -1.09
C ASN A 35 -11.42 0.18 -1.73
N LEU A 36 -12.27 0.97 -2.37
CA LEU A 36 -13.52 0.47 -2.97
C LEU A 36 -13.26 -0.54 -4.09
N GLY A 37 -12.18 -0.37 -4.85
CA GLY A 37 -11.76 -1.34 -5.85
C GLY A 37 -11.42 -2.69 -5.23
N SER A 38 -10.65 -2.68 -4.14
CA SER A 38 -10.29 -3.90 -3.39
C SER A 38 -11.54 -4.56 -2.80
N LEU A 39 -12.44 -3.78 -2.19
CA LEU A 39 -13.71 -4.29 -1.66
C LEU A 39 -14.50 -5.02 -2.74
N LYS A 40 -14.67 -4.41 -3.92
CA LYS A 40 -15.39 -5.02 -5.05
C LYS A 40 -14.88 -6.42 -5.42
N GLN A 41 -13.58 -6.67 -5.30
CA GLN A 41 -13.01 -8.00 -5.58
C GLN A 41 -13.22 -8.97 -4.42
N LEU A 42 -13.03 -8.51 -3.20
CA LEU A 42 -13.05 -9.35 -2.00
C LEU A 42 -14.45 -9.75 -1.57
N VAL A 43 -15.48 -8.98 -1.95
CA VAL A 43 -16.88 -9.29 -1.67
C VAL A 43 -17.64 -9.87 -2.87
N ASP A 44 -16.93 -10.23 -3.95
CA ASP A 44 -17.57 -10.88 -5.11
C ASP A 44 -18.25 -12.19 -4.67
N PRO A 45 -19.50 -12.48 -5.09
CA PRO A 45 -20.22 -13.69 -4.69
C PRO A 45 -19.49 -15.01 -5.00
N LYS A 46 -18.52 -15.01 -5.91
CA LYS A 46 -17.72 -16.18 -6.26
C LYS A 46 -16.61 -16.46 -5.24
N ILE A 47 -16.34 -15.56 -4.30
CA ILE A 47 -15.31 -15.73 -3.28
C ILE A 47 -15.79 -16.66 -2.18
N ASN A 48 -14.90 -17.54 -1.73
CA ASN A 48 -15.17 -18.43 -0.60
C ASN A 48 -14.96 -17.70 0.74
N PHE A 49 -16.06 -17.23 1.34
CA PHE A 49 -16.03 -16.52 2.62
C PHE A 49 -15.76 -17.40 3.85
N LYS A 50 -15.68 -18.73 3.71
CA LYS A 50 -15.32 -19.62 4.84
C LYS A 50 -13.95 -19.26 5.45
N HIS A 51 -13.05 -18.77 4.61
CA HIS A 51 -11.67 -18.42 4.97
C HIS A 51 -11.39 -16.91 4.88
N LEU A 52 -12.43 -16.07 4.74
CA LEU A 52 -12.29 -14.63 4.58
C LEU A 52 -13.34 -13.85 5.36
N THR A 53 -12.87 -12.91 6.18
CA THR A 53 -13.69 -11.81 6.70
C THR A 53 -13.14 -10.49 6.17
N VAL A 54 -14.02 -9.63 5.65
CA VAL A 54 -13.65 -8.30 5.13
C VAL A 54 -14.20 -7.22 6.05
N TYR A 55 -13.34 -6.26 6.40
CA TYR A 55 -13.63 -5.13 7.25
C TYR A 55 -13.40 -3.83 6.49
N THR A 56 -14.36 -2.91 6.58
CA THR A 56 -14.28 -1.58 5.99
C THR A 56 -14.63 -0.53 7.04
N PRO A 57 -13.99 0.65 7.03
CA PRO A 57 -14.37 1.73 7.93
C PRO A 57 -15.74 2.31 7.54
N ALA A 58 -16.37 3.02 8.48
CA ALA A 58 -17.45 3.94 8.18
C ALA A 58 -16.91 5.24 7.54
N GLY A 59 -17.77 5.96 6.82
CA GLY A 59 -17.39 7.24 6.22
C GLY A 59 -18.13 7.56 4.92
N LYS A 60 -17.54 8.45 4.13
CA LYS A 60 -18.02 8.83 2.79
C LYS A 60 -17.06 8.34 1.71
N ILE A 61 -17.52 8.31 0.47
CA ILE A 61 -16.69 7.97 -0.68
C ILE A 61 -15.91 9.20 -1.11
N ASP A 62 -14.59 9.05 -1.21
CA ASP A 62 -13.72 9.97 -1.92
C ASP A 62 -13.60 9.54 -3.39
N PRO A 63 -14.16 10.30 -4.34
CA PRO A 63 -14.09 9.94 -5.75
C PRO A 63 -12.68 10.11 -6.35
N VAL A 64 -11.80 10.89 -5.73
CA VAL A 64 -10.45 11.16 -6.28
C VAL A 64 -9.56 9.93 -6.16
N THR A 65 -9.55 9.31 -4.98
CA THR A 65 -8.74 8.12 -4.68
C THR A 65 -9.54 6.82 -4.70
N TYR A 66 -10.85 6.90 -4.95
CA TYR A 66 -11.79 5.79 -4.95
C TYR A 66 -11.76 4.98 -3.64
N THR A 67 -11.81 5.70 -2.52
CA THR A 67 -11.68 5.14 -1.16
C THR A 67 -12.80 5.60 -0.24
N ILE A 68 -12.97 4.91 0.89
CA ILE A 68 -13.82 5.33 1.99
C ILE A 68 -12.97 6.17 2.96
N VAL A 69 -13.39 7.40 3.17
CA VAL A 69 -12.69 8.37 4.03
C VAL A 69 -13.61 8.86 5.14
N GLY A 70 -13.01 9.30 6.24
CA GLY A 70 -13.70 9.70 7.46
C GLY A 70 -12.71 9.81 8.63
N GLU A 71 -13.18 10.29 9.76
CA GLU A 71 -12.34 10.51 10.95
C GLU A 71 -12.14 9.24 11.78
N ASP A 72 -13.08 8.29 11.70
CA ASP A 72 -12.99 7.03 12.41
C ASP A 72 -11.93 6.09 11.76
N ASN A 73 -10.89 5.82 12.54
CA ASN A 73 -9.80 4.91 12.21
C ASN A 73 -9.64 3.78 13.24
N GLU A 74 -10.58 3.63 14.18
CA GLU A 74 -10.48 2.65 15.29
C GLU A 74 -10.39 1.21 14.78
N ILE A 75 -11.04 0.93 13.65
CA ILE A 75 -10.97 -0.37 12.99
C ILE A 75 -9.54 -0.79 12.63
N TYR A 76 -8.65 0.17 12.40
CA TYR A 76 -7.23 -0.07 12.13
C TYR A 76 -6.39 0.02 13.40
N THR A 77 -6.52 1.10 14.18
CA THR A 77 -5.64 1.39 15.32
C THR A 77 -5.91 0.52 16.54
N GLY A 78 -7.16 0.06 16.72
CA GLY A 78 -7.57 -0.86 17.79
C GLY A 78 -7.15 -2.31 17.56
N ASN A 79 -6.50 -2.62 16.43
CA ASN A 79 -6.09 -3.96 16.06
C ASN A 79 -4.57 -4.04 15.86
N THR A 80 -3.95 -5.14 16.30
CA THR A 80 -2.64 -5.53 15.76
C THR A 80 -2.86 -6.21 14.41
N ILE A 81 -2.26 -5.66 13.36
CA ILE A 81 -2.36 -6.11 11.98
C ILE A 81 -1.05 -6.82 11.63
N ASP A 82 -1.08 -7.97 10.96
CA ASP A 82 0.15 -8.69 10.63
C ASP A 82 0.91 -7.93 9.53
N PHE A 83 0.20 -7.55 8.46
CA PHE A 83 0.75 -6.82 7.32
C PHE A 83 -0.12 -5.62 6.94
N ILE A 84 0.51 -4.45 6.83
CA ILE A 84 -0.10 -3.19 6.39
C ILE A 84 0.53 -2.85 5.05
N ILE A 85 -0.23 -2.97 3.97
CA ILE A 85 0.28 -2.83 2.61
C ILE A 85 -0.34 -1.58 1.99
N GLN A 86 0.49 -0.58 1.70
CA GLN A 86 0.06 0.69 1.14
C GLN A 86 0.76 0.93 -0.20
N GLY A 87 0.03 1.55 -1.13
CA GLY A 87 0.62 2.21 -2.30
C GLY A 87 0.74 3.71 -2.05
N THR A 88 1.30 4.43 -3.00
CA THR A 88 1.38 5.90 -2.99
C THR A 88 1.16 6.41 -4.40
N SER A 89 0.83 7.68 -4.58
CA SER A 89 0.69 8.26 -5.92
C SER A 89 1.97 8.91 -6.39
N CYS A 90 2.72 9.48 -5.45
CA CYS A 90 3.97 10.15 -5.76
C CYS A 90 4.98 9.99 -4.63
N ILE A 91 6.24 9.83 -5.02
CA ILE A 91 7.44 9.79 -4.19
C ILE A 91 8.37 10.87 -4.73
N HIS A 92 8.75 11.79 -3.86
CA HIS A 92 9.71 12.84 -4.17
C HIS A 92 10.59 13.11 -2.96
N ASP A 93 11.90 12.93 -3.11
CA ASP A 93 12.90 13.04 -2.03
C ASP A 93 12.49 12.26 -0.75
N GLY A 94 11.99 11.03 -0.95
CA GLY A 94 11.51 10.15 0.12
C GLY A 94 10.14 10.46 0.67
N ASN A 95 9.59 11.64 0.38
CA ASN A 95 8.28 12.05 0.85
C ASN A 95 7.19 11.38 0.01
N LEU A 96 6.14 10.92 0.68
CA LEU A 96 5.04 10.19 0.08
C LEU A 96 3.78 11.06 0.00
N TYR A 97 3.15 11.08 -1.18
CA TYR A 97 1.99 11.92 -1.45
C TYR A 97 0.84 11.11 -2.07
N ILE A 98 -0.38 11.60 -1.83
CA ILE A 98 -1.64 11.12 -2.41
C ILE A 98 -2.51 12.34 -2.72
N GLU A 99 -3.30 12.29 -3.79
CA GLU A 99 -4.04 13.42 -4.38
C GLU A 99 -5.15 13.97 -3.48
N SER A 100 -5.63 13.18 -2.51
CA SER A 100 -6.70 13.57 -1.60
C SER A 100 -6.20 13.89 -0.20
N ARG A 101 -6.68 15.01 0.36
CA ARG A 101 -6.38 15.41 1.74
C ARG A 101 -6.96 14.44 2.77
N GLU A 102 -8.16 13.92 2.54
CA GLU A 102 -8.81 13.01 3.48
C GLU A 102 -8.13 11.63 3.47
N GLU A 103 -7.78 11.14 2.28
CA GLU A 103 -6.97 9.93 2.12
C GLU A 103 -5.57 10.11 2.71
N LYS A 104 -4.95 11.29 2.51
CA LYS A 104 -3.65 11.64 3.12
C LYS A 104 -3.71 11.50 4.64
N ASN A 105 -4.75 12.04 5.27
CA ASN A 105 -4.92 11.96 6.73
C ASN A 105 -5.05 10.51 7.19
N ARG A 106 -5.90 9.71 6.52
CA ARG A 106 -6.07 8.28 6.85
C ARG A 106 -4.78 7.49 6.68
N LYS A 107 -4.07 7.66 5.56
CA LYS A 107 -2.76 7.00 5.34
C LYS A 107 -1.75 7.39 6.40
N GLN A 108 -1.70 8.67 6.77
CA GLN A 108 -0.80 9.17 7.81
C GLN A 108 -1.10 8.53 9.17
N THR A 109 -2.37 8.45 9.56
CA THR A 109 -2.80 7.76 10.80
C THR A 109 -2.43 6.27 10.75
N ILE A 110 -2.73 5.58 9.64
CA ILE A 110 -2.37 4.17 9.48
C ILE A 110 -0.85 3.96 9.63
N LEU A 111 -0.06 4.78 8.95
CA LEU A 111 1.40 4.66 8.93
C LEU A 111 2.01 4.91 10.33
N LYS A 112 1.49 5.87 11.08
CA LYS A 112 2.05 6.28 12.38
C LYS A 112 1.52 5.48 13.55
N GLU A 113 0.24 5.10 13.53
CA GLU A 113 -0.45 4.60 14.72
C GLU A 113 -0.78 3.11 14.64
N CYS A 114 -0.90 2.53 13.44
CA CYS A 114 -1.20 1.11 13.33
C CYS A 114 0.03 0.25 13.63
N ARG A 115 -0.21 -0.83 14.37
CA ARG A 115 0.79 -1.84 14.73
C ARG A 115 0.77 -2.96 13.71
N GLY A 116 1.95 -3.30 13.18
CA GLY A 116 2.11 -4.32 12.17
C GLY A 116 3.31 -4.05 11.27
N LYS A 117 3.67 -5.02 10.43
CA LYS A 117 4.70 -4.82 9.41
C LYS A 117 4.16 -3.97 8.28
N LYS A 118 4.85 -2.88 7.95
CA LYS A 118 4.46 -1.88 6.95
C LYS A 118 5.21 -2.12 5.65
N LEU A 119 4.46 -2.29 4.57
CA LEU A 119 4.96 -2.57 3.24
C LEU A 119 4.50 -1.49 2.27
N LEU A 120 5.46 -0.85 1.61
CA LEU A 120 5.21 0.08 0.52
C LEU A 120 5.30 -0.68 -0.81
N LEU A 121 4.16 -0.88 -1.47
CA LEU A 121 4.07 -1.58 -2.76
C LEU A 121 4.02 -0.57 -3.91
N LEU A 122 4.99 -0.67 -4.83
CA LEU A 122 5.21 0.31 -5.90
C LEU A 122 5.21 -0.35 -7.28
N THR A 123 5.00 0.46 -8.33
CA THR A 123 5.03 0.05 -9.74
C THR A 123 6.05 0.82 -10.56
N LYS A 124 6.88 1.64 -9.91
CA LYS A 124 7.83 2.63 -10.47
C LYS A 124 7.19 3.93 -10.94
N HIS A 125 5.91 3.92 -11.30
CA HIS A 125 5.22 5.12 -11.80
C HIS A 125 5.05 6.19 -10.72
N GLU A 126 5.23 5.82 -9.46
CA GLU A 126 5.12 6.71 -8.32
C GLU A 126 6.35 7.63 -8.16
N PHE A 127 7.49 7.35 -8.78
CA PHE A 127 8.67 8.24 -8.67
C PHE A 127 8.45 9.51 -9.51
N CYS A 128 8.45 10.67 -8.85
CA CYS A 128 8.17 11.97 -9.45
C CYS A 128 9.38 12.90 -9.44
N ASP A 129 9.47 13.78 -10.44
CA ASP A 129 10.48 14.85 -10.48
C ASP A 129 10.13 16.05 -9.58
N SER A 130 8.86 16.16 -9.14
CA SER A 130 8.38 17.22 -8.24
C SER A 130 7.27 16.68 -7.31
N PRO A 131 7.04 17.29 -6.13
CA PRO A 131 5.95 16.87 -5.25
C PRO A 131 4.58 17.23 -5.83
N LEU A 132 3.51 16.63 -5.29
CA LEU A 132 2.15 17.01 -5.66
C LEU A 132 1.83 18.44 -5.21
N LYS A 133 1.31 19.25 -6.12
CA LYS A 133 1.02 20.68 -5.87
C LYS A 133 -0.04 20.83 -4.78
N ASN A 134 0.23 21.70 -3.80
CA ASN A 134 -0.66 22.03 -2.68
C ASN A 134 -1.02 20.84 -1.76
N ILE A 135 -0.23 19.77 -1.80
CA ILE A 135 -0.44 18.58 -0.96
C ILE A 135 0.80 18.37 -0.09
N SER A 136 0.60 18.28 1.22
CA SER A 136 1.66 17.89 2.16
C SER A 136 1.87 16.38 2.15
N PRO A 137 3.09 15.91 2.43
CA PRO A 137 3.33 14.47 2.50
C PRO A 137 2.61 13.84 3.69
N TYR A 138 2.20 12.57 3.53
CA TYR A 138 1.58 11.79 4.61
C TYR A 138 2.61 11.07 5.48
N GLY A 139 3.77 10.76 4.90
CA GLY A 139 4.89 10.09 5.55
C GLY A 139 6.08 10.02 4.61
N ARG A 140 7.07 9.22 5.00
CA ARG A 140 8.30 8.99 4.25
C ARG A 140 8.48 7.51 3.94
N VAL A 141 9.37 7.22 3.00
CA VAL A 141 9.78 5.86 2.64
C VAL A 141 10.35 5.11 3.85
N GLU A 142 11.12 5.80 4.69
CA GLU A 142 11.76 5.23 5.88
C GLU A 142 10.77 4.85 7.00
N ASP A 143 9.52 5.30 6.92
CA ASP A 143 8.47 4.93 7.89
C ASP A 143 7.95 3.48 7.69
N TYR A 144 8.38 2.80 6.62
CA TYR A 144 7.99 1.43 6.29
C TYR A 144 9.04 0.41 6.73
N ASP A 145 8.64 -0.84 6.96
CA ASP A 145 9.58 -1.94 7.18
C ASP A 145 10.15 -2.46 5.86
N PHE A 146 9.32 -2.49 4.81
CA PHE A 146 9.68 -3.02 3.49
C PHE A 146 9.18 -2.17 2.34
N ILE A 147 9.93 -2.19 1.24
CA ILE A 147 9.56 -1.60 -0.04
C ILE A 147 9.59 -2.70 -1.09
N ILE A 148 8.50 -2.86 -1.83
CA ILE A 148 8.37 -3.85 -2.90
C ILE A 148 8.34 -3.14 -4.25
N LEU A 149 9.27 -3.50 -5.12
CA LEU A 149 9.47 -2.90 -6.44
C LEU A 149 9.50 -3.98 -7.52
N PRO A 150 8.96 -3.72 -8.73
CA PRO A 150 9.16 -4.61 -9.86
C PRO A 150 10.57 -4.42 -10.44
N LYS A 151 11.21 -5.49 -10.92
CA LYS A 151 12.52 -5.42 -11.58
C LYS A 151 12.43 -5.13 -13.08
N GLY A 152 11.34 -5.55 -13.73
CA GLY A 152 11.18 -5.47 -15.18
C GLY A 152 11.37 -4.06 -15.76
N ASN A 153 11.89 -3.98 -16.97
CA ASN A 153 12.11 -2.70 -17.66
C ASN A 153 10.79 -1.94 -17.83
N THR A 154 10.91 -0.61 -17.81
CA THR A 154 9.80 0.32 -18.09
C THR A 154 10.32 1.40 -19.05
N ASN A 155 9.49 2.40 -19.36
CA ASN A 155 9.92 3.49 -20.22
C ASN A 155 11.18 4.20 -19.66
N PRO A 156 12.03 4.80 -20.52
CA PRO A 156 13.32 5.34 -20.08
C PRO A 156 13.23 6.41 -18.99
N GLY A 157 12.20 7.26 -19.01
CA GLY A 157 12.00 8.31 -18.01
C GLY A 157 11.69 7.77 -16.62
N VAL A 158 10.78 6.79 -16.54
CA VAL A 158 10.45 6.10 -15.29
C VAL A 158 11.65 5.29 -14.80
N GLN A 159 12.39 4.62 -15.70
CA GLN A 159 13.57 3.85 -15.32
C GLN A 159 14.68 4.75 -14.74
N LYS A 160 14.89 5.94 -15.29
CA LYS A 160 15.86 6.91 -14.76
C LYS A 160 15.50 7.35 -13.34
N ARG A 161 14.23 7.66 -13.08
CA ARG A 161 13.76 8.03 -11.73
C ARG A 161 13.86 6.88 -10.74
N TYR A 162 13.53 5.67 -11.18
CA TYR A 162 13.70 4.45 -10.40
C TYR A 162 15.17 4.21 -9.99
N ASN A 163 16.12 4.33 -10.93
CA ASN A 163 17.54 4.17 -10.62
C ASN A 163 18.02 5.23 -9.63
N ARG A 164 17.65 6.50 -9.83
CA ARG A 164 17.96 7.59 -8.90
C ARG A 164 17.44 7.30 -7.49
N PHE A 165 16.23 6.76 -7.39
CA PHE A 165 15.67 6.35 -6.10
C PHE A 165 16.53 5.26 -5.45
N LEU A 166 16.91 4.22 -6.17
CA LEU A 166 17.78 3.17 -5.61
C LEU A 166 19.13 3.72 -5.15
N GLU A 167 19.77 4.59 -5.93
CA GLU A 167 21.03 5.25 -5.58
C GLU A 167 20.88 6.12 -4.32
N GLN A 168 19.78 6.89 -4.22
CA GLN A 168 19.52 7.75 -3.06
C GLN A 168 19.30 6.97 -1.78
N TYR A 169 18.72 5.77 -1.88
CA TYR A 169 18.31 4.96 -0.73
C TYR A 169 19.23 3.76 -0.45
N GLU A 170 20.34 3.60 -1.18
CA GLU A 170 21.26 2.46 -1.05
C GLU A 170 21.77 2.24 0.38
N ASN A 171 21.97 3.32 1.15
CA ASN A 171 22.43 3.25 2.55
C ASN A 171 21.30 3.14 3.58
N VAL A 172 20.04 3.19 3.13
CA VAL A 172 18.85 3.18 3.99
C VAL A 172 18.09 1.86 3.85
N VAL A 173 18.30 1.14 2.75
CA VAL A 173 17.57 -0.08 2.45
C VAL A 173 18.53 -1.19 2.01
N GLU A 174 18.22 -2.41 2.42
CA GLU A 174 18.98 -3.60 2.06
C GLU A 174 18.10 -4.56 1.28
N ALA A 175 18.66 -5.21 0.26
CA ALA A 175 17.91 -6.21 -0.50
C ALA A 175 17.68 -7.47 0.35
N GLU A 176 16.42 -7.71 0.75
CA GLU A 176 16.05 -8.92 1.50
C GLU A 176 15.71 -10.07 0.54
N ILE A 177 14.96 -9.78 -0.52
CA ILE A 177 14.62 -10.79 -1.55
C ILE A 177 14.85 -10.20 -2.94
N ILE A 178 15.64 -10.90 -3.73
CA ILE A 178 15.86 -10.62 -5.15
C ILE A 178 15.24 -11.77 -5.96
N SER A 179 14.03 -11.56 -6.46
CA SER A 179 13.39 -12.47 -7.41
C SER A 179 13.72 -12.06 -8.85
N TRP A 180 13.31 -12.87 -9.83
CA TRP A 180 13.34 -12.50 -11.24
C TRP A 180 12.44 -11.29 -11.54
N ASN A 181 11.28 -11.21 -10.85
CA ASN A 181 10.24 -10.24 -11.18
C ASN A 181 10.18 -9.06 -10.20
N TYR A 182 10.60 -9.26 -8.94
CA TYR A 182 10.46 -8.28 -7.87
C TYR A 182 11.72 -8.16 -7.04
N LEU A 183 11.89 -6.98 -6.46
CA LEU A 183 12.89 -6.62 -5.47
C LEU A 183 12.15 -6.24 -4.19
N ILE A 184 12.47 -6.91 -3.09
CA ILE A 184 11.96 -6.57 -1.76
C ILE A 184 13.14 -6.01 -0.97
N LEU A 185 13.03 -4.74 -0.63
CA LEU A 185 14.02 -3.99 0.13
C LEU A 185 13.53 -3.89 1.57
N ARG A 186 14.36 -4.23 2.54
CA ARG A 186 14.14 -3.99 3.95
C ARG A 186 14.70 -2.62 4.30
N VAL A 187 13.92 -1.79 4.99
CA VAL A 187 14.40 -0.50 5.50
C VAL A 187 15.22 -0.76 6.77
N GLN A 188 16.42 -0.19 6.82
CA GLN A 188 17.30 -0.22 7.98
C GLN A 188 16.81 0.84 8.98
N GLN A 189 16.41 0.40 10.17
CA GLN A 189 15.99 1.26 11.28
C GLN A 189 17.12 1.45 12.29
#